data_AF-A0A2G2BF11-F1
#
_entry.id   AF-A0A2G2BF11-F1
#
_cell.length_a   1.000
_cell.length_b   1.000
_cell.length_c   1.000
_cell.angle_alpha   90.00
_cell.angle_beta   90.00
_cell.angle_gamma   90.00
#
_symmetry.space_group_name_H-M   'P 1'
#
loop_
_entity.id
_entity.type
_entity.pdbx_description
1 polymer ?
#
loop_
_entity_poly.entity_id
_entity_poly.type
_entity_poly.pdbx_seq_one_letter_code
_entity_poly.pdbx_strand_id
1 'polypeptide(L)' 'MDDAVAAILGLAFIAFIVWIVWLIYALVWQMAQDRGHNPWGWLFISLFMSPFGAIFTMWLFFPIDKFHK' A
#
# COMPACT_ATOMS: atom_id res chain seq x y z
N MET A 1 -8.70 -5.45 -34.63
CA MET A 1 -8.89 -4.62 -33.42
C MET A 1 -8.18 -3.32 -33.72
N ASP A 2 -8.87 -2.18 -33.66
CA ASP A 2 -8.25 -0.90 -34.01
C ASP A 2 -7.07 -0.62 -33.09
N ASP A 3 -5.96 -0.14 -33.65
CA ASP A 3 -4.73 0.16 -32.90
C ASP A 3 -4.99 1.12 -31.71
N ALA A 4 -5.99 1.99 -31.87
CA ALA A 4 -6.47 2.88 -30.81
C ALA A 4 -7.08 2.10 -29.62
N VAL A 5 -7.86 1.05 -29.87
CA VAL A 5 -8.46 0.23 -28.81
C VAL A 5 -7.38 -0.52 -28.05
N ALA A 6 -6.38 -1.07 -28.75
CA ALA A 6 -5.25 -1.74 -28.12
C ALA A 6 -4.47 -0.79 -27.18
N ALA A 7 -4.20 0.45 -27.64
CA ALA A 7 -3.51 1.45 -26.84
C ALA A 7 -4.29 1.86 -25.57
N ILE A 8 -5.61 2.06 -25.69
CA ILE A 8 -6.47 2.42 -24.54
C ILE A 8 -6.46 1.30 -23.50
N LEU A 9 -6.60 0.04 -23.93
CA LEU A 9 -6.55 -1.11 -23.04
C LEU A 9 -5.20 -1.24 -22.34
N GLY A 10 -4.10 -0.99 -23.07
CA GLY A 10 -2.75 -0.96 -22.49
C GLY A 10 -2.60 0.10 -21.39
N LEU A 11 -3.07 1.32 -21.64
CA LEU A 11 -3.02 2.41 -20.65
C LEU A 11 -3.91 2.13 -19.44
N ALA A 12 -5.12 1.61 -19.66
CA ALA A 12 -6.03 1.22 -18.59
C ALA A 12 -5.42 0.14 -17.69
N PHE A 13 -4.73 -0.84 -18.28
CA PHE A 13 -4.04 -1.89 -17.54
C PHE A 13 -2.88 -1.34 -16.69
N ILE A 14 -2.07 -0.42 -17.23
CA ILE A 14 -1.01 0.24 -16.47
C ILE A 14 -1.60 1.05 -15.31
N ALA A 15 -2.64 1.84 -15.57
CA ALA A 15 -3.32 2.61 -14.53
C ALA A 15 -3.88 1.71 -13.41
N PHE A 16 -4.42 0.54 -13.78
CA PHE A 16 -4.90 -0.45 -12.83
C PHE A 16 -3.78 -1.02 -11.95
N ILE A 17 -2.61 -1.34 -12.52
CA ILE A 17 -1.44 -1.78 -11.74
C ILE A 17 -0.99 -0.69 -10.76
N VAL A 18 -0.86 0.56 -11.23
CA VAL A 18 -0.48 1.70 -10.39
C VAL A 18 -1.47 1.88 -9.24
N TRP A 19 -2.77 1.75 -9.53
CA TRP A 19 -3.82 1.83 -8.52
C TRP A 19 -3.71 0.73 -7.46
N ILE A 20 -3.44 -0.52 -7.86
CA ILE A 20 -3.21 -1.63 -6.91
C ILE A 20 -2.00 -1.35 -6.03
N VAL A 21 -0.88 -0.93 -6.62
CA VAL A 21 0.34 -0.61 -5.87
C VAL A 21 0.05 0.50 -4.86
N TRP A 22 -0.65 1.55 -5.29
CA TRP A 22 -1.06 2.64 -4.41
C TRP A 22 -1.93 2.15 -3.24
N LEU A 23 -2.92 1.28 -3.48
CA LEU A 23 -3.77 0.72 -2.42
C LEU A 23 -2.98 -0.07 -1.38
N ILE A 24 -1.97 -0.83 -1.82
CA ILE A 24 -1.12 -1.62 -0.92
C ILE A 24 -0.31 -0.70 0.01
N TYR A 25 0.27 0.38 -0.52
CA TYR A 25 1.02 1.34 0.31
C TYR A 25 0.10 2.22 1.16
N ALA A 26 -1.12 2.53 0.69
CA ALA A 26 -2.14 3.20 1.49
C ALA A 26 -2.54 2.35 2.71
N LEU A 27 -2.59 1.02 2.56
CA LEU A 27 -2.85 0.10 3.67
C LEU A 27 -1.70 0.11 4.69
N VAL A 28 -0.43 0.09 4.25
CA VAL A 28 0.74 0.25 5.14
C VAL A 28 0.63 1.53 5.95
N TRP A 29 0.27 2.64 5.29
CA TRP A 29 0.10 3.93 5.91
C TRP A 29 -0.98 3.92 7.00
N GLN A 30 -2.18 3.43 6.65
CA GLN A 30 -3.31 3.36 7.58
C GLN A 30 -2.99 2.45 8.77
N MET A 31 -2.41 1.28 8.52
CA MET A 31 -2.04 0.34 9.58
C MET A 31 -1.05 0.93 10.57
N ALA A 32 -0.12 1.76 10.11
CA ALA A 32 0.82 2.46 10.98
C ALA A 32 0.10 3.49 11.87
N GLN A 33 -0.82 4.28 11.29
CA GLN A 33 -1.63 5.25 12.06
C GLN A 33 -2.49 4.56 13.11
N ASP A 34 -3.20 3.50 12.73
CA ASP A 34 -4.07 2.72 13.61
C ASP A 34 -3.32 2.05 14.78
N ARG A 35 -1.99 2.00 14.73
CA ARG A 35 -1.10 1.40 15.74
C ARG A 35 -0.25 2.44 16.47
N GLY A 36 -0.54 3.74 16.29
CA GLY A 36 0.19 4.82 16.96
C GLY A 36 1.62 5.02 16.45
N HIS A 37 1.94 4.58 15.24
CA HIS A 37 3.27 4.74 14.64
C HIS A 37 3.30 5.82 13.55
N ASN A 38 4.48 6.40 13.33
CA ASN A 38 4.69 7.31 12.21
C ASN A 38 4.60 6.53 10.87
N PRO A 39 3.65 6.85 9.99
CA PRO A 39 3.46 6.13 8.73
C PRO A 39 4.65 6.23 7.77
N TRP A 40 5.39 7.34 7.78
CA TRP A 40 6.55 7.53 6.89
C TRP A 40 7.66 6.52 7.16
N GLY A 41 7.90 6.18 8.44
CA GLY A 41 8.88 5.17 8.81
C GLY A 41 8.51 3.80 8.25
N TRP A 42 7.23 3.43 8.36
CA TRP A 42 6.73 2.16 7.86
C TRP A 42 6.68 2.08 6.33
N LEU A 43 6.40 3.20 5.64
CA LEU A 43 6.55 3.27 4.19
C LEU A 43 8.01 3.03 3.79
N PHE A 44 8.99 3.64 4.45
CA PHE A 44 10.39 3.42 4.14
C PHE A 44 10.79 1.95 4.35
N ILE A 45 10.39 1.34 5.47
CA ILE A 45 10.62 -0.09 5.76
C ILE A 45 10.00 -0.97 4.67
N SER A 46 8.78 -0.65 4.21
CA SER A 46 8.10 -1.43 3.17
C SER A 46 8.78 -1.38 1.81
N LEU A 47 9.62 -0.38 1.53
CA LEU A 47 10.41 -0.34 0.29
C LEU A 47 11.53 -1.39 0.30
N PHE A 48 12.11 -1.70 1.47
CA PHE A 48 13.18 -2.68 1.60
C PHE A 48 12.67 -4.11 1.82
N MET A 49 11.58 -4.28 2.57
CA MET A 49 11.08 -5.60 2.98
C MET A 49 9.83 -6.06 2.22
N SER A 50 9.39 -5.28 1.24
CA SER A 50 8.04 -5.30 0.64
C SER A 50 6.93 -4.75 1.55
N PRO A 51 5.85 -4.18 0.97
CA PRO A 51 4.70 -3.72 1.75
C PRO A 51 3.97 -4.87 2.45
N PHE A 52 3.95 -6.07 1.88
CA PHE A 52 3.37 -7.24 2.53
C PHE A 52 4.15 -7.63 3.79
N GLY A 53 5.49 -7.56 3.75
CA GLY A 53 6.34 -7.78 4.92
C GLY A 53 6.11 -6.76 6.03
N ALA A 54 5.96 -5.48 5.67
CA ALA A 54 5.64 -4.42 6.63
C ALA A 54 4.25 -4.61 7.25
N ILE A 55 3.22 -4.92 6.44
CA ILE A 55 1.86 -5.24 6.91
C ILE A 55 1.88 -6.42 7.88
N PHE A 56 2.56 -7.51 7.51
CA PHE A 56 2.66 -8.71 8.34
C PHE A 56 3.38 -8.43 9.67
N THR A 57 4.47 -7.66 9.63
CA THR A 57 5.20 -7.24 10.84
C THR A 57 4.32 -6.38 11.75
N MET A 58 3.62 -5.39 11.20
CA MET A 58 2.66 -4.57 11.94
C MET A 58 1.53 -5.40 12.54
N TRP A 59 1.04 -6.40 11.81
CA TRP A 59 -0.04 -7.27 12.27
C TRP A 59 0.39 -8.20 13.42
N LEU A 60 1.62 -8.75 13.38
CA LEU A 60 2.12 -9.68 14.38
C LEU A 60 2.54 -9.01 15.70
N PHE A 61 3.22 -7.88 15.61
CA PHE A 61 3.94 -7.32 16.76
C PHE A 61 3.25 -6.09 17.38
N PHE A 62 2.38 -5.42 16.64
CA PHE A 62 1.82 -4.13 17.04
C PHE A 62 0.29 -4.19 17.06
N PRO A 63 -0.34 -4.28 18.25
CA PRO A 63 -1.79 -4.27 18.35
C PRO A 63 -2.36 -2.89 17.94
N ILE A 64 -3.62 -2.88 17.49
CA ILE A 64 -4.32 -1.64 17.15
C ILE A 64 -4.43 -0.79 18.43
N ASP A 65 -3.98 0.45 18.34
CA ASP A 65 -4.09 1.41 19.43
C ASP A 65 -5.47 2.07 19.38
N LYS A 66 -6.32 1.73 20.35
CA LYS A 66 -7.69 2.23 20.46
C LYS A 66 -7.80 3.56 21.20
N PHE A 67 -6.69 4.12 21.70
CA PHE A 67 -6.70 5.27 22.60
C PHE A 67 -6.34 6.61 21.93
N HIS A 68 -6.03 6.63 20.64
CA HIS A 68 -5.92 7.88 19.88
C HIS A 68 -7.27 8.27 19.26
N LYS A 69 -8.14 8.88 20.07
CA LYS A 69 -9.21 9.77 19.64
C LYS A 69 -8.93 11.18 20.13
#